data_AF-A0A354DGM1-F1
#
_entry.id   AF-A0A354DGM1-F1
#
_cell.length_a   1.000
_cell.length_b   1.000
_cell.length_c   1.000
_cell.angle_alpha   90.00
_cell.angle_beta   90.00
_cell.angle_gamma   90.00
#
_symmetry.space_group_name_H-M   'P 1'
#
loop_
_entity.id
_entity.type
_entity.pdbx_description
1 polymer ?
#
loop_
_entity_poly.entity_id
_entity_poly.type
_entity_poly.pdbx_seq_one_letter_code
_entity_poly.pdbx_strand_id
1 'polypeptide(L)' 'KIYGDFFGSLDVQDLEGKLVGLRYGEEGVRDLLQSVPLEQYFGSVTIEEVLSLMF' A
#
# COMPACT_ATOMS: atom_id res chain seq x y z
N LYS A 1 2.42 -6.45 -8.52
CA LYS A 1 1.43 -7.29 -7.83
C LYS A 1 1.91 -7.55 -6.41
N ILE A 2 1.01 -7.58 -5.43
CA ILE A 2 1.22 -7.72 -4.00
C ILE A 2 0.76 -9.12 -3.61
N TYR A 3 1.61 -9.89 -2.95
CA TYR A 3 1.33 -11.26 -2.53
C TYR A 3 1.63 -11.41 -1.05
N GLY A 4 0.77 -12.15 -0.34
CA GLY A 4 0.93 -12.38 1.10
C GLY A 4 -0.35 -12.89 1.74
N ASP A 5 -0.23 -13.34 2.98
CA ASP A 5 -1.37 -13.65 3.85
C ASP A 5 -1.67 -12.39 4.66
N PHE A 6 -2.50 -11.51 4.09
CA PHE A 6 -2.84 -10.23 4.71
C PHE A 6 -4.07 -10.42 5.59
N PHE A 7 -3.93 -10.03 6.87
CA PHE A 7 -5.02 -10.06 7.85
C PHE A 7 -5.92 -8.81 7.78
N GLY A 8 -5.85 -8.06 6.67
CA GLY A 8 -6.68 -6.87 6.44
C GLY A 8 -8.14 -7.22 6.16
N SER A 9 -9.03 -6.29 6.48
CA SER A 9 -10.47 -6.40 6.20
C SER A 9 -10.83 -6.07 4.75
N LEU A 10 -9.96 -5.38 4.02
CA LEU A 10 -10.13 -4.96 2.62
C LEU A 10 -9.24 -5.78 1.68
N ASP A 11 -9.68 -5.93 0.42
CA ASP A 11 -8.92 -6.63 -0.60
C ASP A 11 -7.71 -5.80 -1.05
N VAL A 12 -6.53 -6.40 -1.02
CA VAL A 12 -5.28 -5.78 -1.47
C VAL A 12 -5.31 -5.44 -2.97
N GLN A 13 -6.13 -6.15 -3.76
CA GLN A 13 -6.30 -5.86 -5.20
C GLN A 13 -6.84 -4.44 -5.45
N ASP A 14 -7.67 -3.90 -4.55
CA ASP A 14 -8.15 -2.53 -4.65
C ASP A 14 -7.00 -1.51 -4.47
N LEU A 15 -6.04 -1.81 -3.59
CA LEU A 15 -4.84 -0.99 -3.42
C LEU A 15 -3.89 -1.12 -4.60
N GLU A 16 -3.72 -2.33 -5.15
CA GLU A 16 -2.94 -2.54 -6.38
C GLU A 16 -3.46 -1.68 -7.52
N GLY A 17 -4.79 -1.64 -7.71
CA GLY A 17 -5.42 -0.82 -8.73
C GLY A 17 -5.08 0.67 -8.61
N LYS A 18 -4.97 1.18 -7.39
CA LYS A 18 -4.59 2.59 -7.13
C LYS A 18 -3.10 2.87 -7.39
N LEU A 19 -2.25 1.85 -7.25
CA LEU A 19 -0.82 1.96 -7.56
C LEU A 19 -0.54 1.90 -9.06
N VAL A 20 -1.41 1.27 -9.85
CA VAL A 20 -1.26 1.20 -11.31
C VAL A 20 -1.42 2.59 -11.93
N GLY A 21 -0.43 3.02 -12.71
CA GLY A 21 -0.41 4.32 -13.37
C GLY A 21 0.11 5.47 -12.50
N LEU A 22 0.38 5.22 -11.20
CA LEU A 22 1.09 6.17 -10.35
C LEU A 22 2.55 6.27 -10.81
N ARG A 23 3.09 7.50 -10.83
CA ARG A 23 4.52 7.70 -11.09
C ARG A 23 5.32 7.01 -9.98
N TYR A 24 6.24 6.14 -10.38
CA TYR A 24 7.13 5.46 -9.44
C TYR A 24 8.08 6.46 -8.76
N GLY A 25 7.83 6.72 -7.49
CA GLY A 25 8.61 7.62 -6.64
C GLY A 25 8.08 7.61 -5.21
N GLU A 26 8.98 7.75 -4.24
CA GLU A 26 8.64 7.59 -2.82
C GLU A 26 7.54 8.56 -2.37
N GLU A 27 7.63 9.83 -2.73
CA GLU A 27 6.61 10.84 -2.39
C GLU A 27 5.23 10.48 -2.93
N GLY A 28 5.13 10.12 -4.21
CA GLY A 28 3.85 9.77 -4.81
C GLY A 28 3.21 8.52 -4.20
N VAL A 29 4.03 7.52 -3.90
CA VAL A 29 3.55 6.30 -3.21
C VAL A 29 3.15 6.64 -1.78
N ARG A 30 3.94 7.44 -1.05
CA ARG A 30 3.61 7.89 0.31
C ARG A 30 2.26 8.62 0.35
N ASP A 31 2.05 9.58 -0.55
CA ASP A 31 0.79 10.34 -0.63
C ASP A 31 -0.40 9.41 -0.89
N LEU A 32 -0.24 8.43 -1.79
CA LEU A 32 -1.29 7.44 -2.04
C LEU A 32 -1.57 6.61 -0.80
N LEU A 33 -0.54 6.09 -0.13
CA LEU A 33 -0.69 5.25 1.07
C LEU A 33 -1.28 6.04 2.25
N GLN A 34 -1.03 7.35 2.34
CA GLN A 34 -1.66 8.25 3.33
C GLN A 34 -3.14 8.52 3.01
N SER A 35 -3.52 8.49 1.73
CA SER A 35 -4.91 8.73 1.30
C SER A 35 -5.85 7.54 1.51
N VAL A 36 -5.32 6.38 1.91
CA VAL A 36 -6.08 5.14 2.11
C VAL A 36 -5.91 4.62 3.54
N PRO A 37 -6.90 3.90 4.09
CA PRO A 37 -6.75 3.26 5.38
C PRO A 37 -5.84 2.02 5.25
N LEU A 38 -4.52 2.22 5.22
CA LEU A 38 -3.51 1.16 5.01
C LEU A 38 -3.71 -0.04 5.95
N GLU A 39 -4.08 0.25 7.19
CA GLU A 39 -4.36 -0.73 8.23
C GLU A 39 -5.49 -1.70 7.87
N GLN A 40 -6.44 -1.29 7.03
CA GLN A 40 -7.50 -2.17 6.57
C GLN A 40 -7.04 -3.13 5.46
N TYR A 41 -5.90 -2.86 4.80
CA TYR A 41 -5.32 -3.75 3.80
C TYR A 41 -4.24 -4.67 4.39
N PHE A 42 -3.40 -4.13 5.29
CA PHE A 42 -2.22 -4.85 5.82
C PHE A 42 -2.23 -5.06 7.33
N GLY A 43 -3.28 -4.65 8.06
CA GLY A 43 -3.35 -4.76 9.52
C GLY A 43 -2.43 -3.76 10.21
N SER A 44 -1.49 -4.24 11.03
CA SER A 44 -0.63 -3.37 11.85
C SER A 44 0.56 -2.75 11.10
N VAL A 45 0.61 -2.88 9.78
CA VAL A 45 1.74 -2.42 8.96
C VAL A 45 1.66 -0.91 8.76
N THR A 46 2.80 -0.24 8.93
CA THR A 46 2.95 1.21 8.76
C THR A 46 3.33 1.59 7.33
N ILE A 47 3.05 2.84 6.95
CA ILE A 47 3.43 3.40 5.64
C ILE A 47 4.95 3.31 5.44
N GLU A 48 5.74 3.63 6.47
CA GLU A 48 7.20 3.61 6.40
C GLU A 48 7.75 2.20 6.17
N GLU A 49 7.15 1.16 6.78
CA GLU A 49 7.52 -0.22 6.51
C GLU A 49 7.26 -0.59 5.04
N VAL A 50 6.10 -0.22 4.48
CA VAL A 50 5.79 -0.47 3.07
C VAL A 50 6.78 0.26 2.15
N LEU A 51 7.06 1.54 2.42
CA LEU A 51 8.00 2.32 1.60
C LEU A 51 9.41 1.73 1.65
N SER A 52 9.88 1.28 2.82
CA SER A 52 11.20 0.67 3.00
C SER A 52 11.40 -0.65 2.26
N LEU A 53 10.31 -1.32 1.87
CA LEU A 53 10.33 -2.55 1.09
C LEU A 53 10.27 -2.30 -0.43
N MET A 54 9.81 -1.11 -0.83
CA MET A 54 9.66 -0.73 -2.23
C MET A 54 10.85 0.09 -2.77
N PHE A 55 11.50 0.89 -1.92
CA PHE A 55 12.58 1.80 -2.25
C PHE A 55 13.84 1.49 -1.46
#